data_AF-A0A1X7TBA1-F1
#
_entry.id   AF-A0A1X7TBA1-F1
#
_cell.length_a   1.000
_cell.length_b   1.000
_cell.length_c   1.000
_cell.angle_alpha   90.00
_cell.angle_beta   90.00
_cell.angle_gamma   90.00
#
_symmetry.space_group_name_H-M   'P 1'
#
loop_
_entity.id
_entity.type
_entity.pdbx_description
1 polymer ?
#
loop_
_entity_poly.entity_id
_entity_poly.type
_entity_poly.pdbx_seq_one_letter_code
_entity_poly.pdbx_strand_id
1 'polypeptide(L)'
;KRRKKRRRKRRKNKRRKGKKRKKKRIGKQRRKEKRKAEEKRKEAKKRRKEEKKEEEKKEKEKREEERKEEEKRGKKGHRNVTYHDAWAVSYLVDTIGKNPAYYSGRCSIADDKHQSIACDCCLAWFHFTRLNMTTPPKARVWICRGCHDM
;
A
#
# COMPACT_ATOMS: atom_id res chain seq x y z
N LYS A 1 33.29 -73.85 -38.48
CA LYS A 1 33.31 -72.36 -38.29
C LYS A 1 31.91 -71.68 -38.26
N ARG A 2 30.92 -72.07 -39.09
CA ARG A 2 29.57 -71.42 -39.18
C ARG A 2 28.73 -71.36 -37.88
N ARG A 3 28.71 -72.43 -37.07
CA ARG A 3 27.95 -72.47 -35.79
C ARG A 3 28.39 -71.39 -34.78
N LYS A 4 29.70 -71.12 -34.64
CA LYS A 4 30.25 -70.07 -33.76
C LYS A 4 29.77 -68.66 -34.18
N LYS A 5 29.69 -68.37 -35.49
CA LYS A 5 29.21 -67.08 -36.03
C LYS A 5 27.71 -66.85 -35.72
N ARG A 6 26.87 -67.88 -35.88
CA ARG A 6 25.43 -67.83 -35.50
C ARG A 6 25.23 -67.57 -34.00
N ARG A 7 25.99 -68.26 -33.12
CA ARG A 7 25.95 -68.02 -31.67
C ARG A 7 26.33 -66.57 -31.29
N ARG A 8 27.39 -66.02 -31.89
CA ARG A 8 27.79 -64.61 -31.68
C ARG A 8 26.69 -63.64 -32.12
N LYS A 9 26.04 -63.86 -33.27
CA LYS A 9 24.93 -63.02 -33.76
C LYS A 9 23.73 -63.05 -32.80
N ARG A 10 23.35 -64.23 -32.29
CA ARG A 10 22.27 -64.38 -31.29
C ARG A 10 22.59 -63.60 -29.99
N ARG A 11 23.81 -63.71 -29.46
CA ARG A 11 24.25 -62.95 -28.27
C ARG A 11 24.19 -61.43 -28.49
N LYS A 12 24.69 -60.94 -29.63
CA LYS A 12 24.60 -59.50 -29.99
C LYS A 12 23.15 -59.02 -30.06
N ASN A 13 22.26 -59.82 -30.65
CA ASN A 13 20.84 -59.46 -30.76
C ASN A 13 20.13 -59.45 -29.39
N LYS A 14 20.44 -60.41 -28.51
CA LYS A 14 19.93 -60.44 -27.12
C LYS A 14 20.38 -59.20 -26.34
N ARG A 15 21.66 -58.80 -26.45
CA ARG A 15 22.18 -57.55 -25.85
C ARG A 15 21.47 -56.30 -26.40
N ARG A 16 21.26 -56.20 -27.72
CA ARG A 16 20.52 -55.08 -28.33
C ARG A 16 19.08 -55.00 -27.83
N LYS A 17 18.36 -56.14 -27.77
CA LYS A 17 17.00 -56.21 -27.22
C LYS A 17 16.98 -55.80 -25.73
N GLY A 18 17.95 -56.24 -24.94
CA GLY A 18 18.11 -55.83 -23.54
C GLY A 18 18.30 -54.32 -23.37
N LYS A 19 19.20 -53.70 -24.14
CA LYS A 19 19.41 -52.24 -24.15
C LYS A 19 18.15 -51.47 -24.54
N LYS A 20 17.42 -51.92 -25.57
CA LYS A 20 16.14 -51.31 -25.98
C LYS A 20 15.08 -51.37 -24.86
N ARG A 21 14.95 -52.52 -24.18
CA ARG A 21 14.03 -52.67 -23.03
C ARG A 21 14.41 -51.76 -21.86
N LYS A 22 15.70 -51.66 -21.52
CA LYS A 22 16.20 -50.76 -20.46
C LYS A 22 15.90 -49.29 -20.79
N LYS A 23 16.17 -48.84 -22.03
CA LYS A 23 15.85 -47.48 -22.49
C LYS A 23 14.35 -47.18 -22.41
N LYS A 24 13.48 -48.14 -22.77
CA LYS A 24 12.02 -48.00 -22.66
C LYS A 24 11.55 -47.88 -21.20
N ARG A 25 12.13 -48.66 -20.28
CA ARG A 25 11.84 -48.57 -18.83
C ARG A 25 12.23 -47.20 -18.26
N ILE A 26 13.45 -46.75 -18.53
CA ILE A 26 13.94 -45.43 -18.09
C ILE A 26 13.06 -44.31 -18.65
N GLY A 27 12.69 -44.38 -19.93
CA GLY A 27 11.79 -43.40 -20.54
C GLY A 27 10.41 -43.35 -19.89
N LYS A 28 9.84 -44.52 -19.52
CA LYS A 28 8.55 -44.60 -18.80
C LYS A 28 8.64 -43.98 -17.41
N GLN A 29 9.74 -44.23 -16.70
CA GLN A 29 9.99 -43.67 -15.36
C GLN A 29 10.13 -42.15 -15.40
N ARG A 30 10.97 -41.61 -16.30
CA ARG A 30 11.13 -40.14 -16.47
C ARG A 30 9.82 -39.44 -16.82
N ARG A 31 8.97 -40.06 -17.64
CA ARG A 31 7.63 -39.51 -17.95
C ARG A 31 6.71 -39.48 -16.72
N LYS A 32 6.77 -40.52 -15.86
CA LYS A 32 6.01 -40.57 -14.61
C LYS A 32 6.48 -39.50 -13.62
N GLU A 33 7.79 -39.33 -13.47
CA GLU A 33 8.38 -38.27 -12.64
C GLU A 33 8.03 -36.87 -13.15
N LYS A 34 8.10 -36.62 -14.47
CA LYS A 34 7.73 -35.34 -15.06
C LYS A 34 6.25 -34.99 -14.79
N ARG A 35 5.34 -35.96 -14.90
CA ARG A 35 3.91 -35.76 -14.59
C ARG A 35 3.70 -35.40 -13.11
N LYS A 36 4.34 -36.13 -12.20
CA LYS A 36 4.27 -35.83 -10.75
C LYS A 36 4.82 -34.44 -10.42
N ALA A 37 5.93 -34.03 -11.05
CA ALA A 37 6.50 -32.71 -10.84
C ALA A 37 5.60 -31.59 -11.38
N GLU A 38 4.95 -31.80 -12.52
CA GLU A 38 4.00 -30.84 -13.08
C GLU A 38 2.74 -30.69 -12.21
N GLU A 39 2.22 -31.80 -11.68
CA GLU A 39 1.09 -31.81 -10.76
C GLU A 39 1.40 -31.04 -9.47
N LYS A 40 2.54 -31.32 -8.84
CA LYS A 40 3.03 -30.57 -7.67
C LYS A 40 3.17 -29.07 -7.96
N ARG A 41 3.64 -28.70 -9.16
CA ARG A 41 3.76 -27.28 -9.56
C ARG A 41 2.39 -26.62 -9.71
N LYS A 42 1.39 -27.33 -10.25
CA LYS A 42 0.02 -26.83 -10.37
C LYS A 42 -0.62 -26.65 -8.99
N GLU A 43 -0.44 -27.60 -8.09
CA GLU A 43 -0.92 -27.52 -6.70
C GLU A 43 -0.28 -26.34 -5.95
N ALA A 44 1.05 -26.19 -6.03
CA ALA A 44 1.76 -25.07 -5.40
C ALA A 44 1.31 -23.70 -5.95
N LYS A 45 1.04 -23.60 -7.26
CA LYS A 45 0.47 -22.38 -7.86
C LYS A 45 -0.93 -22.08 -7.35
N LYS A 46 -1.77 -23.11 -7.13
CA LYS A 46 -3.12 -22.95 -6.59
C LYS A 46 -3.07 -22.44 -5.14
N ARG A 47 -2.24 -23.06 -4.30
CA ARG A 47 -2.03 -22.62 -2.90
C ARG A 47 -1.56 -21.16 -2.81
N ARG A 48 -0.54 -20.77 -3.59
CA ARG A 48 -0.08 -19.36 -3.62
C ARG A 48 -1.16 -18.37 -4.04
N LYS A 49 -2.07 -18.78 -4.94
CA LYS A 49 -3.18 -17.92 -5.38
C LYS A 49 -4.26 -17.80 -4.29
N GLU A 50 -4.49 -18.85 -3.52
CA GLU A 50 -5.39 -18.83 -2.37
C GLU A 50 -4.82 -17.99 -1.22
N GLU A 51 -3.54 -18.18 -0.88
CA GLU A 51 -2.83 -17.36 0.13
C GLU A 51 -2.87 -15.87 -0.21
N LYS A 52 -2.56 -15.50 -1.46
CA LYS A 52 -2.61 -14.09 -1.90
C LYS A 52 -4.01 -13.49 -1.79
N LYS A 53 -5.06 -14.26 -2.08
CA LYS A 53 -6.45 -13.81 -1.94
C LYS A 53 -6.85 -13.63 -0.47
N GLU A 54 -6.37 -14.50 0.41
CA GLU A 54 -6.63 -14.39 1.84
C GLU A 54 -5.92 -13.16 2.43
N GLU A 55 -4.68 -12.91 2.04
CA GLU A 55 -3.90 -11.73 2.44
C GLU A 55 -4.57 -10.43 1.99
N GLU A 56 -5.00 -10.35 0.71
CA GLU A 56 -5.72 -9.19 0.17
C GLU A 56 -7.06 -8.95 0.90
N LYS A 57 -7.76 -10.03 1.29
CA LYS A 57 -9.00 -9.92 2.08
C LYS A 57 -8.72 -9.36 3.49
N LYS A 58 -7.68 -9.86 4.18
CA LYS A 58 -7.27 -9.37 5.50
C LYS A 58 -6.82 -7.91 5.46
N GLU A 59 -6.07 -7.51 4.43
CA GLU A 59 -5.66 -6.12 4.25
C GLU A 59 -6.87 -5.20 4.03
N LYS A 60 -7.84 -5.64 3.22
CA LYS A 60 -9.07 -4.86 2.98
C LYS A 60 -9.92 -4.72 4.24
N GLU A 61 -10.08 -5.79 5.02
CA GLU A 61 -10.77 -5.75 6.32
C GLU A 61 -10.09 -4.78 7.29
N LYS A 62 -8.75 -4.84 7.41
CA LYS A 62 -7.97 -3.93 8.26
C LYS A 62 -8.14 -2.46 7.84
N ARG A 63 -8.09 -2.16 6.54
CA ARG A 63 -8.31 -0.79 6.02
C ARG A 63 -9.73 -0.28 6.29
N GLU A 64 -10.73 -1.16 6.23
CA GLU A 64 -12.11 -0.79 6.54
C GLU A 64 -12.31 -0.53 8.04
N GLU A 65 -11.64 -1.30 8.89
CA GLU A 65 -11.64 -1.09 10.34
C GLU A 65 -10.96 0.24 10.74
N GLU A 66 -9.77 0.53 10.18
CA GLU A 66 -9.06 1.80 10.37
C GLU A 66 -9.94 2.99 9.95
N ARG A 67 -10.64 2.90 8.81
CA ARG A 67 -11.56 3.94 8.33
C ARG A 67 -12.75 4.15 9.27
N LYS A 68 -13.33 3.08 9.82
CA LYS A 68 -14.41 3.17 10.82
C LYS A 68 -13.94 3.76 12.13
N GLU A 69 -12.70 3.50 12.54
CA GLU A 69 -12.12 4.10 13.75
C GLU A 69 -11.87 5.60 13.57
N GLU A 70 -11.35 6.02 12.42
CA GLU A 70 -11.13 7.43 12.09
C GLU A 70 -12.44 8.23 12.05
N GLU A 71 -13.52 7.67 11.48
CA GLU A 71 -14.85 8.28 11.49
C GLU A 71 -15.41 8.44 12.93
N LYS A 72 -15.17 7.46 13.81
CA LYS A 72 -15.55 7.56 15.22
C LYS A 72 -14.74 8.61 15.99
N ARG A 73 -13.46 8.80 15.65
CA ARG A 73 -12.62 9.86 16.24
C ARG A 73 -13.06 11.26 15.79
N GLY A 74 -13.46 11.42 14.52
CA GLY A 74 -14.00 12.68 13.99
C GLY A 74 -15.32 13.14 14.65
N LYS A 75 -16.15 12.21 15.15
CA LYS A 75 -17.44 12.53 15.80
C LYS A 75 -17.35 12.88 17.29
N LYS A 76 -16.19 12.74 17.95
CA LYS A 76 -16.00 13.09 19.37
C LYS A 76 -15.45 14.51 19.62
N GLY A 77 -15.34 15.34 18.57
CA GLY A 77 -14.86 16.72 18.65
C GLY A 77 -15.95 17.81 18.71
N HIS A 78 -17.24 17.48 18.65
CA HIS A 78 -18.30 18.49 18.76
C HIS A 78 -18.86 18.51 20.19
N ARG A 79 -18.09 19.10 21.11
CA ARG A 79 -18.74 19.75 22.26
C ARG A 79 -19.42 20.99 21.72
N ASN A 80 -20.73 21.06 21.93
CA ASN A 80 -21.47 22.33 21.95
C ASN A 80 -20.71 23.30 22.86
N VAL A 81 -19.91 24.18 22.25
CA VAL A 81 -19.68 25.51 22.80
C VAL A 81 -20.70 26.37 22.07
N THR A 82 -21.87 26.47 22.69
CA THR A 82 -22.73 27.63 22.49
C THR A 82 -21.93 28.86 22.87
N TYR A 83 -21.48 29.64 21.88
CA TYR A 83 -21.27 31.09 21.92
C TYR A 83 -20.76 31.54 20.53
N HIS A 84 -21.54 32.36 19.82
CA HIS A 84 -21.16 33.41 18.84
C HIS A 84 -20.07 33.07 17.78
N ASP A 85 -20.24 33.19 16.46
CA ASP A 85 -20.89 34.22 15.65
C ASP A 85 -21.17 33.71 14.23
N ALA A 86 -22.30 34.15 13.67
CA ALA A 86 -22.80 33.76 12.36
C ALA A 86 -22.15 34.48 11.15
N TRP A 87 -20.93 35.04 11.25
CA TRP A 87 -20.48 36.07 10.28
C TRP A 87 -19.04 35.96 9.73
N ALA A 88 -18.44 34.77 9.66
CA ALA A 88 -17.18 34.56 8.93
C ALA A 88 -17.34 33.81 7.58
N VAL A 89 -18.55 33.80 7.01
CA VAL A 89 -18.87 33.13 5.74
C VAL A 89 -18.52 33.99 4.50
N SER A 90 -18.01 35.22 4.68
CA SER A 90 -17.87 36.17 3.57
C SER A 90 -16.61 36.01 2.69
N TYR A 91 -15.74 35.03 2.95
CA TYR A 91 -14.59 34.72 2.06
C TYR A 91 -14.51 33.24 1.66
N LEU A 92 -15.56 32.47 1.93
CA LEU A 92 -15.60 31.01 1.76
C LEU A 92 -16.56 30.54 0.66
N VAL A 93 -16.94 31.44 -0.25
CA VAL A 93 -17.91 31.16 -1.34
C VAL A 93 -17.21 31.13 -2.71
N ASP A 94 -15.96 30.69 -2.80
CA ASP A 94 -15.31 30.53 -4.13
C ASP A 94 -14.38 29.31 -4.29
N THR A 95 -14.51 28.31 -3.42
CA THR A 95 -13.66 27.10 -3.52
C THR A 95 -14.41 25.78 -3.30
N ILE A 96 -15.67 25.69 -3.72
CA ILE A 96 -16.32 24.37 -3.90
C ILE A 96 -15.68 23.71 -5.13
N GLY A 97 -14.57 23.00 -4.91
CA GLY A 97 -13.84 22.25 -5.93
C GLY A 97 -12.33 22.56 -6.05
N LYS A 98 -11.80 23.52 -5.29
CA LYS A 98 -10.35 23.82 -5.21
C LYS A 98 -9.91 23.82 -3.76
N ASN A 99 -8.70 23.34 -3.48
CA ASN A 99 -8.12 23.26 -2.13
C ASN A 99 -8.32 24.61 -1.39
N PRO A 100 -8.92 24.67 -0.19
CA PRO A 100 -9.16 25.92 0.51
C PRO A 100 -7.81 26.57 0.81
N ALA A 101 -7.51 27.66 0.11
CA ALA A 101 -6.25 28.36 0.18
C ALA A 101 -6.33 29.37 1.33
N TYR A 102 -5.65 29.09 2.44
CA TYR A 102 -5.64 29.98 3.60
C TYR A 102 -4.65 31.11 3.39
N TYR A 103 -5.15 32.34 3.33
CA TYR A 103 -4.32 33.52 3.13
C TYR A 103 -3.75 34.02 4.46
N SER A 104 -2.44 34.24 4.48
CA SER A 104 -1.78 34.81 5.65
C SER A 104 -2.24 36.26 5.88
N GLY A 105 -2.66 36.58 7.11
CA GLY A 105 -3.17 37.91 7.51
C GLY A 105 -2.15 39.06 7.37
N ARG A 106 -0.88 38.75 7.04
CA ARG A 106 0.17 39.73 6.74
C ARG A 106 0.60 39.82 5.28
N CYS A 107 0.44 38.75 4.49
CA CYS A 107 1.00 38.72 3.15
C CYS A 107 0.04 38.29 2.05
N SER A 108 -1.21 37.96 2.36
CA SER A 108 -2.26 37.61 1.39
C SER A 108 -1.80 36.61 0.30
N ILE A 109 -0.83 35.77 0.65
CA ILE A 109 -0.33 34.67 -0.17
C ILE A 109 -0.83 33.41 0.52
N ALA A 110 -1.53 32.57 -0.22
CA ALA A 110 -1.84 31.23 0.21
C ALA A 110 -0.65 30.32 -0.13
N ASP A 111 -0.04 29.74 0.89
CA ASP A 111 1.10 28.85 0.71
C ASP A 111 0.97 27.62 1.61
N ASP A 112 0.64 26.48 1.00
CA ASP A 112 0.51 25.20 1.69
C ASP A 112 1.89 24.59 2.05
N LYS A 113 2.99 25.15 1.55
CA LYS A 113 4.33 24.57 1.71
C LYS A 113 5.07 25.09 2.94
N HIS A 114 4.54 26.11 3.61
CA HIS A 114 5.22 26.79 4.70
C HIS A 114 4.50 26.55 6.03
N GLN A 115 5.29 26.34 7.09
CA GLN A 115 4.74 26.21 8.43
C GLN A 115 3.99 27.48 8.81
N SER A 116 2.79 27.30 9.37
CA SER A 116 1.86 28.38 9.65
C SER A 116 1.22 28.19 11.02
N ILE A 117 0.83 29.30 11.66
CA ILE A 117 0.12 29.33 12.93
C ILE A 117 -1.09 30.25 12.82
N ALA A 118 -2.19 29.89 13.48
CA ALA A 118 -3.39 30.72 13.58
C ALA A 118 -3.38 31.52 14.89
N CYS A 119 -3.83 32.77 14.83
CA CYS A 119 -4.06 33.60 16.02
C CYS A 119 -5.32 33.14 16.76
N ASP A 120 -5.23 32.88 18.06
CA ASP A 120 -6.39 32.47 18.87
C ASP A 120 -7.41 33.61 19.12
N CYS A 121 -7.04 34.86 18.82
CA CYS A 121 -7.93 36.03 18.98
C CYS A 121 -8.67 36.38 17.68
N CYS A 122 -7.95 36.64 16.58
CA CYS A 122 -8.56 37.04 15.30
C CYS A 122 -8.70 35.90 14.27
N LEU A 123 -8.25 34.69 14.61
CA LEU A 123 -8.32 33.49 13.76
C LEU A 123 -7.58 33.60 12.41
N ALA A 124 -6.81 34.66 12.19
CA ALA A 124 -5.99 34.82 10.99
C ALA A 124 -4.78 33.88 11.03
N TRP A 125 -4.42 33.35 9.84
CA TRP A 125 -3.24 32.50 9.65
C TRP A 125 -2.00 33.34 9.39
N PHE A 126 -0.83 32.87 9.84
CA PHE A 126 0.45 33.54 9.65
C PHE A 126 1.55 32.52 9.36
N HIS A 127 2.32 32.75 8.30
CA HIS A 127 3.49 31.93 7.98
C HIS A 127 4.63 32.24 8.96
N PHE A 128 5.36 31.21 9.38
CA PHE A 128 6.48 31.35 10.31
C PHE A 128 7.57 32.28 9.76
N THR A 129 7.82 32.22 8.45
CA THR A 129 8.76 33.12 7.75
C THR A 129 8.38 34.59 7.86
N ARG A 130 7.08 34.91 7.94
CA ARG A 130 6.58 36.29 8.11
C ARG A 130 6.58 36.75 9.57
N LEU A 131 6.73 35.82 10.49
CA LEU A 131 6.87 36.07 11.93
C LEU A 131 8.34 35.99 12.38
N ASN A 132 9.29 35.77 11.47
CA ASN A 132 10.69 35.45 11.78
C ASN A 132 10.84 34.29 12.78
N MET A 133 9.92 33.34 12.72
CA MET A 133 9.96 32.12 13.51
C MET A 133 10.55 31.00 12.66
N THR A 134 11.43 30.20 13.26
CA THR A 134 11.99 29.00 12.62
C THR A 134 11.45 27.72 13.23
N THR A 135 10.79 27.82 14.39
CA THR A 135 10.24 26.71 15.15
C THR A 135 8.86 27.05 15.68
N PRO A 136 7.97 26.06 15.82
CA PRO A 136 6.64 26.27 16.38
C PRO A 136 6.74 26.70 17.84
N PRO A 137 5.89 27.65 18.28
CA PRO A 137 5.88 28.06 19.67
C PRO A 137 5.41 26.90 20.55
N LYS A 138 6.01 26.76 21.74
CA LYS A 138 5.63 25.73 22.73
C LYS A 138 4.35 26.09 23.49
N ALA A 139 3.87 27.32 23.36
CA ALA A 139 2.68 27.80 24.04
C ALA A 139 1.42 27.12 23.47
N ARG A 140 0.45 26.81 24.34
CA ARG A 140 -0.85 26.25 23.93
C ARG A 140 -1.75 27.27 23.23
N VAL A 141 -1.47 28.55 23.43
CA VAL A 141 -2.20 29.69 22.88
C VAL A 141 -1.19 30.64 22.25
N TRP A 142 -1.49 31.14 21.07
CA TRP A 142 -0.69 32.13 20.35
C TRP A 142 -1.56 33.29 19.88
N ILE A 143 -1.16 34.49 20.26
CA ILE A 143 -1.86 35.74 19.91
C ILE A 143 -0.95 36.54 18.99
N CYS A 144 -1.49 36.99 17.86
CA CYS A 144 -0.74 37.82 16.93
C CYS A 144 -0.51 39.21 17.53
N ARG A 145 0.55 39.90 17.10
CA ARG A 145 0.89 41.23 17.62
C ARG A 145 -0.25 42.24 17.51
N GLY A 146 -1.03 42.20 16.43
CA GLY A 146 -2.18 43.10 16.25
C GLY A 146 -3.31 42.87 17.26
N CYS A 147 -3.45 41.66 17.79
CA CYS A 147 -4.43 41.34 18.84
C CYS A 147 -3.84 41.47 20.26
N HIS A 148 -2.53 41.43 20.39
CA HIS A 148 -1.85 41.64 21.67
C HIS A 148 -1.81 43.14 22.04
N ASP A 149 -1.67 44.00 21.03
CA ASP A 149 -1.56 45.45 21.21
C ASP A 149 -2.93 46.18 21.16
N MET A 150 -4.05 45.43 21.07
CA MET A 150 -5.43 45.93 21.19
C MET A 150 -5.96 45.74 22.61
#